data_AF-A0A9K3KIK7-F1
#
_entry.id   AF-A0A9K3KIK7-F1
#
_cell.length_a   1.000
_cell.length_b   1.000
_cell.length_c   1.000
_cell.angle_alpha   90.00
_cell.angle_beta   90.00
_cell.angle_gamma   90.00
#
_symmetry.space_group_name_H-M   'P 1'
#
loop_
_entity.id
_entity.type
_entity.pdbx_description
1 polymer ?
#
loop_
_entity_poly.entity_id
_entity_poly.type
_entity_poly.pdbx_seq_one_letter_code
_entity_poly.pdbx_strand_id
1 'polypeptide(L)'
;MSVATKRGNDQSIRTIDGSYGEGGGQLIRNACAYASILQQNICLTNIREGRKPKPGLRPQHLVGLQILAEACGGKVASAQVSNTGKLEEKAVAVGANKVLFLGAPCLKEDPNNERKKRKRSYIEIVGDTQTAGSVCLLLQAVLPFALFSNQQAEYKLILKGGTNATMAPPIDYFERVFLPTLLKQTNLPENCIQANVITRGFYPKGGGHVEVTVRPPVYNNDSGKPWTLSSIQLTERGVITEIVIRAFAAGTLHASVAKRLATVAKTQLENNFATSNTKIIISTDLSYYPNAVGGGCGLLLVAKTSNGNLLGASGIGSPKVPLEDTARQATAEMIDILRSGACVDDYLQDQLVLYMALAQGTSEVITDGVTLHTRTAIWLAEQLCKGARFEVTKLDEDFDNVNGQSDDAKESVPKKRVTATETARSQVYT
;
A
#
# COMPACT_ATOMS: atom_id res chain seq x y z
N MET A 1 -37.22 11.18 -38.77
CA MET A 1 -36.02 10.33 -38.88
C MET A 1 -34.91 10.99 -38.08
N SER A 2 -34.67 10.50 -36.88
CA SER A 2 -33.61 10.94 -35.97
C SER A 2 -32.33 10.19 -36.35
N VAL A 3 -31.28 10.92 -36.74
CA VAL A 3 -29.95 10.37 -36.94
C VAL A 3 -29.26 10.37 -35.58
N ALA A 4 -29.12 9.19 -35.01
CA ALA A 4 -28.38 8.96 -33.78
C ALA A 4 -26.88 9.13 -34.04
N THR A 5 -26.32 10.30 -33.70
CA THR A 5 -24.87 10.51 -33.66
C THR A 5 -24.32 10.08 -32.29
N LYS A 6 -23.47 9.04 -32.37
CA LYS A 6 -22.52 8.48 -31.39
C LYS A 6 -22.24 9.34 -30.15
N ARG A 7 -22.54 8.77 -28.97
CA ARG A 7 -22.11 9.25 -27.64
C ARG A 7 -20.58 9.33 -27.57
N GLY A 8 -20.04 10.55 -27.63
CA GLY A 8 -18.71 10.88 -27.11
C GLY A 8 -18.85 11.18 -25.62
N ASN A 9 -18.13 10.45 -24.77
CA ASN A 9 -18.07 10.68 -23.32
C ASN A 9 -17.46 12.07 -23.04
N ASP A 10 -18.28 13.05 -22.71
CA ASP A 10 -17.83 14.27 -22.03
C ASP A 10 -17.62 13.93 -20.54
N GLN A 11 -16.52 13.22 -20.25
CA GLN A 11 -16.17 12.89 -18.87
C GLN A 11 -15.59 14.12 -18.19
N SER A 12 -16.40 14.78 -17.36
CA SER A 12 -15.98 15.89 -16.50
C SER A 12 -14.68 15.55 -15.76
N ILE A 13 -13.65 16.40 -15.89
CA ILE A 13 -12.38 16.23 -15.18
C ILE A 13 -12.58 16.68 -13.73
N ARG A 14 -12.42 15.76 -12.78
CA ARG A 14 -12.52 16.07 -11.35
C ARG A 14 -11.19 16.61 -10.82
N THR A 15 -11.21 17.76 -10.14
CA THR A 15 -9.98 18.33 -9.54
C THR A 15 -9.79 17.80 -8.12
N ILE A 16 -8.56 17.41 -7.78
CA ILE A 16 -8.16 16.92 -6.46
C ILE A 16 -6.98 17.75 -5.96
N ASP A 17 -7.11 18.32 -4.77
CA ASP A 17 -6.04 19.08 -4.13
C ASP A 17 -5.00 18.13 -3.50
N GLY A 18 -3.81 18.08 -4.09
CA GLY A 18 -2.69 17.26 -3.65
C GLY A 18 -1.92 17.80 -2.44
N SER A 19 -2.35 18.93 -1.87
CA SER A 19 -1.82 19.47 -0.61
C SER A 19 -2.63 19.05 0.62
N TYR A 20 -3.82 18.47 0.43
CA TYR A 20 -4.72 18.10 1.53
C TYR A 20 -4.10 17.05 2.48
N GLY A 21 -4.37 17.21 3.78
CA GLY A 21 -3.94 16.28 4.82
C GLY A 21 -2.42 16.16 4.92
N GLU A 22 -1.90 14.95 4.70
CA GLU A 22 -0.45 14.68 4.63
C GLU A 22 0.25 15.44 3.50
N GLY A 23 -0.50 15.84 2.45
CA GLY A 23 0.02 16.56 1.29
C GLY A 23 1.21 15.84 0.64
N GLY A 24 1.20 14.51 0.68
CA GLY A 24 2.35 13.68 0.34
C GLY A 24 2.16 12.79 -0.86
N GLY A 25 3.06 11.82 -0.99
CA GLY A 25 3.06 10.91 -2.13
C GLY A 25 1.88 9.94 -2.15
N GLN A 26 1.32 9.62 -0.98
CA GLN A 26 0.24 8.63 -0.84
C GLN A 26 -1.04 9.09 -1.54
N LEU A 27 -1.46 10.34 -1.29
CA LEU A 27 -2.63 10.95 -1.94
C LEU A 27 -2.56 10.82 -3.46
N ILE A 28 -1.42 11.16 -4.06
CA ILE A 28 -1.21 11.11 -5.52
C ILE A 28 -1.41 9.69 -6.05
N ARG A 29 -0.79 8.69 -5.39
CA ARG A 29 -0.86 7.29 -5.81
C ARG A 29 -2.28 6.75 -5.70
N ASN A 30 -2.92 6.96 -4.55
CA ASN A 30 -4.28 6.49 -4.31
C ASN A 30 -5.28 7.18 -5.24
N ALA A 31 -5.10 8.47 -5.54
CA ALA A 31 -6.01 9.22 -6.39
C ALA A 31 -6.00 8.67 -7.82
N CYS A 32 -4.81 8.45 -8.37
CA CYS A 32 -4.68 7.86 -9.70
C CYS A 32 -5.12 6.38 -9.71
N ALA A 33 -4.87 5.62 -8.65
CA ALA A 33 -5.36 4.25 -8.51
C ALA A 33 -6.90 4.21 -8.55
N TYR A 34 -7.58 5.02 -7.73
CA TYR A 34 -9.04 5.17 -7.80
C TYR A 34 -9.52 5.64 -9.17
N ALA A 35 -8.87 6.66 -9.75
CA ALA A 35 -9.24 7.16 -11.07
C ALA A 35 -9.15 6.07 -12.16
N SER A 36 -8.13 5.22 -12.10
CA SER A 36 -7.96 4.10 -13.03
C SER A 36 -9.00 2.98 -12.83
N ILE A 37 -9.35 2.67 -11.57
CA ILE A 37 -10.35 1.63 -11.25
C ILE A 37 -11.75 2.11 -11.61
N LEU A 38 -12.08 3.36 -11.27
CA LEU A 38 -13.41 3.96 -11.47
C LEU A 38 -13.57 4.58 -12.86
N GLN A 39 -12.56 4.48 -13.73
CA GLN A 39 -12.52 5.05 -15.08
C GLN A 39 -12.85 6.56 -15.13
N GLN A 40 -12.29 7.31 -14.18
CA GLN A 40 -12.49 8.76 -14.04
C GLN A 40 -11.26 9.52 -14.52
N ASN A 41 -11.48 10.68 -15.12
CA ASN A 41 -10.40 11.63 -15.42
C ASN A 41 -10.25 12.60 -14.25
N ILE A 42 -9.02 12.76 -13.74
CA ILE A 42 -8.72 13.64 -12.61
C ILE A 42 -7.62 14.64 -12.93
N CYS A 43 -7.70 15.82 -12.34
CA CYS A 43 -6.63 16.81 -12.33
C CYS A 43 -6.14 16.99 -10.89
N LEU A 44 -4.90 16.57 -10.62
CA LEU A 44 -4.23 16.80 -9.35
C LEU A 44 -3.57 18.19 -9.37
N THR A 45 -3.86 19.02 -8.37
CA THR A 45 -3.23 20.34 -8.16
C THR A 45 -2.39 20.35 -6.88
N ASN A 46 -1.58 21.39 -6.67
CA ASN A 46 -0.82 21.63 -5.43
C ASN A 46 -0.01 20.41 -4.94
N ILE A 47 0.51 19.62 -5.90
CA ILE A 47 1.16 18.35 -5.59
C ILE A 47 2.34 18.58 -4.65
N ARG A 48 2.22 18.07 -3.43
CA ARG A 48 3.26 18.17 -2.39
C ARG A 48 3.72 19.60 -2.11
N GLU A 49 2.82 20.58 -2.22
CA GLU A 49 3.15 22.00 -2.04
C GLU A 49 3.73 22.29 -0.64
N GLY A 50 3.20 21.64 0.40
CA GLY A 50 3.72 21.77 1.77
C GLY A 50 5.06 21.07 2.03
N ARG A 51 5.57 20.23 1.11
CA ARG A 51 6.80 19.43 1.33
C ARG A 51 8.05 20.22 0.95
N LYS A 52 8.60 20.95 1.92
CA LYS A 52 9.87 21.68 1.77
C LYS A 52 11.09 20.75 1.96
N PRO A 53 12.21 20.98 1.25
CA PRO A 53 12.44 22.03 0.24
C PRO A 53 12.03 21.62 -1.18
N LYS A 54 11.52 20.39 -1.39
CA LYS A 54 11.27 19.82 -2.73
C LYS A 54 9.79 19.50 -2.94
N PRO A 55 8.95 20.49 -3.29
CA PRO A 55 7.55 20.27 -3.64
C PRO A 55 7.43 19.60 -5.02
N GLY A 56 6.20 19.31 -5.44
CA GLY A 56 5.90 18.67 -6.72
C GLY A 56 6.19 17.17 -6.76
N LEU A 57 6.00 16.58 -7.93
CA LEU A 57 6.32 15.18 -8.18
C LEU A 57 7.80 14.87 -7.93
N ARG A 58 8.07 13.68 -7.40
CA ARG A 58 9.40 13.09 -7.23
C ARG A 58 9.55 11.96 -8.25
N PRO A 59 10.78 11.48 -8.55
CA PRO A 59 10.98 10.40 -9.51
C PRO A 59 10.07 9.19 -9.26
N GLN A 60 9.97 8.71 -8.01
CA GLN A 60 9.09 7.60 -7.64
C GLN A 60 7.59 7.87 -7.89
N HIS A 61 7.13 9.11 -7.78
CA HIS A 61 5.74 9.46 -8.08
C HIS A 61 5.51 9.42 -9.59
N LEU A 62 6.40 10.03 -10.37
CA LEU A 62 6.31 10.05 -11.83
C LEU A 62 6.29 8.63 -12.39
N VAL A 63 7.24 7.78 -11.97
CA VAL A 63 7.30 6.38 -12.39
C VAL A 63 6.04 5.64 -11.98
N GLY A 64 5.56 5.81 -10.75
CA GLY A 64 4.32 5.19 -10.27
C GLY A 64 3.09 5.57 -11.11
N LEU A 65 2.98 6.83 -11.53
CA LEU A 65 1.89 7.29 -12.39
C LEU A 65 2.03 6.78 -13.84
N GLN A 66 3.26 6.70 -14.35
CA GLN A 66 3.53 6.20 -15.70
C GLN A 66 3.19 4.72 -15.82
N ILE A 67 3.64 3.88 -14.89
CA ILE A 67 3.33 2.45 -14.92
C ILE A 67 1.84 2.18 -14.71
N LEU A 68 1.16 2.99 -13.92
CA LEU A 68 -0.27 2.87 -13.73
C LEU A 68 -1.04 3.28 -15.00
N ALA A 69 -0.64 4.40 -15.63
CA ALA A 69 -1.21 4.82 -16.91
C ALA A 69 -0.99 3.76 -18.01
N GLU A 70 0.19 3.15 -18.06
CA GLU A 70 0.48 2.06 -18.98
C GLU A 70 -0.39 0.83 -18.69
N ALA A 71 -0.50 0.42 -17.42
CA ALA A 71 -1.31 -0.72 -17.00
C ALA A 71 -2.79 -0.54 -17.36
N CYS A 72 -3.35 0.66 -17.16
CA CYS A 72 -4.76 0.93 -17.45
C CYS A 72 -5.05 1.37 -18.89
N GLY A 73 -4.03 1.52 -19.74
CA GLY A 73 -4.18 2.10 -21.08
C GLY A 73 -4.57 3.59 -21.06
N GLY A 74 -4.39 4.25 -19.91
CA GLY A 74 -4.67 5.66 -19.70
C GLY A 74 -3.53 6.57 -20.14
N LYS A 75 -3.58 7.83 -19.69
CA LYS A 75 -2.55 8.82 -19.98
C LYS A 75 -2.26 9.68 -18.77
N VAL A 76 -0.99 10.08 -18.64
CA VAL A 76 -0.54 11.05 -17.64
C VAL A 76 0.10 12.23 -18.37
N ALA A 77 -0.43 13.43 -18.16
CA ALA A 77 0.01 14.66 -18.84
C ALA A 77 0.15 15.80 -17.83
N SER A 78 1.04 16.76 -18.12
CA SER A 78 1.14 17.98 -17.32
C SER A 78 -0.06 18.85 -17.67
N ALA A 79 -0.82 19.27 -16.67
CA ALA A 79 -1.93 20.18 -16.89
C ALA A 79 -1.43 21.62 -16.80
N GLN A 80 -1.00 22.17 -17.95
CA GLN A 80 -0.85 23.62 -18.11
C GLN A 80 -2.14 24.20 -18.71
N VAL A 81 -2.59 25.32 -18.16
CA VAL A 81 -3.65 26.12 -18.80
C VAL A 81 -2.96 26.92 -19.90
N SER A 82 -3.30 26.68 -21.16
CA SER A 82 -2.81 27.52 -22.26
C SER A 82 -3.33 28.97 -22.07
N ASN A 83 -2.68 29.94 -22.71
CA ASN A 83 -3.20 31.32 -22.79
C ASN A 83 -4.61 31.42 -23.42
N THR A 84 -5.11 30.31 -23.99
CA THR A 84 -6.43 30.18 -24.62
C THR A 84 -7.45 29.41 -23.77
N GLY A 85 -7.10 29.04 -22.53
CA GLY A 85 -8.00 28.33 -21.60
C GLY A 85 -8.21 26.85 -21.90
N LYS A 86 -7.46 26.27 -22.84
CA LYS A 86 -7.48 24.82 -23.14
C LYS A 86 -6.39 24.11 -22.33
N LEU A 87 -6.69 22.89 -21.88
CA LEU A 87 -5.69 21.99 -21.29
C LEU A 87 -4.74 21.53 -22.40
N GLU A 88 -3.48 21.93 -22.34
CA GLU A 88 -2.44 21.40 -23.21
C GLU A 88 -1.83 20.13 -22.61
N GLU A 89 -1.84 19.03 -23.37
CA GLU A 89 -1.15 17.79 -22.99
C GLU A 89 0.35 17.94 -23.24
N LYS A 90 1.13 18.18 -22.19
CA LYS A 90 2.61 18.11 -22.23
C LYS A 90 3.12 16.93 -21.42
N ALA A 91 4.33 16.45 -21.71
CA ALA A 91 4.97 15.41 -20.92
C ALA A 91 5.10 15.84 -19.45
N VAL A 92 4.71 14.96 -18.51
CA VAL A 92 4.91 15.21 -17.08
C VAL A 92 6.38 15.06 -16.72
N ALA A 93 6.89 15.99 -15.92
CA ALA A 93 8.26 15.97 -15.41
C ALA A 93 8.29 15.95 -13.88
N VAL A 94 9.45 15.57 -13.33
CA VAL A 94 9.75 15.76 -11.91
C VAL A 94 9.62 17.23 -11.54
N GLY A 95 9.03 17.52 -10.38
CA GLY A 95 8.73 18.88 -9.94
C GLY A 95 7.38 19.42 -10.39
N ALA A 96 6.65 18.72 -11.27
CA ALA A 96 5.29 19.13 -11.64
C ALA A 96 4.39 19.24 -10.40
N ASN A 97 3.71 20.38 -10.27
CA ASN A 97 2.76 20.66 -9.20
C ASN A 97 1.30 20.40 -9.62
N LYS A 98 1.06 20.20 -10.92
CA LYS A 98 -0.26 19.95 -11.51
C LYS A 98 -0.18 18.86 -12.58
N VAL A 99 -1.05 17.86 -12.49
CA VAL A 99 -1.07 16.67 -13.35
C VAL A 99 -2.49 16.36 -13.78
N LEU A 100 -2.69 16.10 -15.06
CA LEU A 100 -3.89 15.48 -15.60
C LEU A 100 -3.63 13.97 -15.71
N PHE A 101 -4.48 13.18 -15.05
CA PHE A 101 -4.47 11.74 -15.16
C PHE A 101 -5.79 11.30 -15.78
N LEU A 102 -5.71 10.75 -17.00
CA LEU A 102 -6.85 10.25 -17.74
C LEU A 102 -6.98 8.76 -17.44
N GLY A 103 -7.91 8.43 -16.54
CA GLY A 103 -8.17 7.07 -16.08
C GLY A 103 -8.98 6.20 -17.06
N ALA A 104 -9.22 6.65 -18.31
CA ALA A 104 -10.05 5.94 -19.29
C ALA A 104 -9.41 5.79 -20.68
N PRO A 105 -9.76 4.75 -21.49
CA PRO A 105 -10.57 3.55 -21.16
C PRO A 105 -9.80 2.22 -21.34
N CYS A 106 -10.43 1.12 -20.90
CA CYS A 106 -10.11 -0.29 -21.20
C CYS A 106 -9.30 -0.41 -22.49
N LEU A 107 -8.22 -1.22 -22.50
CA LEU A 107 -7.52 -1.65 -23.72
C LEU A 107 -8.58 -2.00 -24.79
N LYS A 108 -8.98 -1.03 -25.60
CA LYS A 108 -9.85 -1.27 -26.75
C LYS A 108 -8.90 -1.95 -27.70
N GLU A 109 -9.13 -3.24 -27.93
CA GLU A 109 -8.51 -3.93 -29.04
C GLU A 109 -8.66 -3.02 -30.26
N ASP A 110 -7.53 -2.60 -30.84
CA ASP A 110 -7.55 -1.94 -32.13
C ASP A 110 -8.01 -3.00 -33.13
N PRO A 111 -9.24 -2.90 -33.68
CA PRO A 111 -9.80 -3.93 -34.54
C PRO A 111 -8.98 -4.14 -35.82
N ASN A 112 -8.11 -3.18 -36.17
CA ASN A 112 -7.27 -3.23 -37.37
C ASN A 112 -5.83 -3.70 -37.11
N ASN A 113 -5.45 -4.01 -35.87
CA ASN A 113 -4.10 -4.44 -35.54
C ASN A 113 -4.00 -5.96 -35.42
N GLU A 114 -3.96 -6.66 -36.55
CA GLU A 114 -3.90 -8.13 -36.60
C GLU A 114 -2.68 -8.73 -35.86
N ARG A 115 -1.60 -7.96 -35.67
CA ARG A 115 -0.43 -8.39 -34.88
C ARG A 115 -0.73 -8.54 -33.37
N LYS A 116 -1.80 -7.93 -32.85
CA LYS A 116 -2.25 -8.06 -31.45
C LYS A 116 -3.32 -9.13 -31.22
N LYS A 117 -3.80 -9.84 -32.25
CA LYS A 117 -4.79 -10.94 -32.14
C LYS A 117 -4.28 -12.19 -31.41
N ARG A 118 -3.00 -12.28 -31.06
CA ARG A 118 -2.55 -13.27 -30.07
C ARG A 118 -3.03 -12.80 -28.72
N LYS A 119 -4.02 -13.48 -28.11
CA LYS A 119 -4.37 -13.35 -26.69
C LYS A 119 -3.07 -13.24 -25.90
N ARG A 120 -2.71 -12.04 -25.47
CA ARG A 120 -1.56 -11.86 -24.58
C ARG A 120 -1.94 -12.59 -23.30
N SER A 121 -1.21 -13.65 -22.97
CA SER A 121 -1.41 -14.35 -21.69
C SER A 121 -1.11 -13.43 -20.50
N TYR A 122 -0.29 -12.38 -20.72
CA TYR A 122 0.00 -11.37 -19.72
C TYR A 122 0.31 -9.98 -20.33
N ILE A 123 0.13 -8.94 -19.51
CA ILE A 123 0.56 -7.55 -19.71
C ILE A 123 1.79 -7.33 -18.83
N GLU A 124 2.93 -7.04 -19.45
CA GLU A 124 4.15 -6.70 -18.73
C GLU A 124 4.25 -5.19 -18.52
N ILE A 125 4.53 -4.78 -17.29
CA ILE A 125 4.71 -3.37 -16.91
C ILE A 125 6.02 -3.26 -16.14
N VAL A 126 6.90 -2.36 -16.59
CA VAL A 126 8.22 -2.16 -16.00
C VAL A 126 8.31 -0.80 -15.34
N GLY A 127 8.50 -0.77 -14.02
CA GLY A 127 8.68 0.46 -13.25
C GLY A 127 10.06 0.55 -12.64
N ASP A 128 10.93 1.39 -13.19
CA ASP A 128 12.28 1.62 -12.65
C ASP A 128 12.43 3.04 -12.10
N THR A 129 12.63 3.14 -10.79
CA THR A 129 12.85 4.42 -10.12
C THR A 129 14.24 5.02 -10.40
N GLN A 130 15.16 4.26 -11.00
CA GLN A 130 16.57 4.58 -11.29
C GLN A 130 17.37 5.07 -10.07
N THR A 131 16.80 4.90 -8.88
CA THR A 131 17.28 5.40 -7.59
C THR A 131 16.82 4.43 -6.51
N ALA A 132 17.07 4.72 -5.24
CA ALA A 132 16.49 3.98 -4.12
C ALA A 132 15.03 4.33 -3.81
N GLY A 133 14.26 4.78 -4.81
CA GLY A 133 12.81 4.96 -4.66
C GLY A 133 12.13 3.63 -4.34
N SER A 134 11.19 3.63 -3.40
CA SER A 134 10.60 2.39 -2.89
C SER A 134 9.81 1.62 -3.96
N VAL A 135 10.13 0.35 -4.15
CA VAL A 135 9.34 -0.57 -4.99
C VAL A 135 7.94 -0.81 -4.42
N CYS A 136 7.79 -0.80 -3.09
CA CYS A 136 6.48 -0.93 -2.43
C CYS A 136 5.58 0.26 -2.73
N LEU A 137 6.14 1.47 -2.87
CA LEU A 137 5.34 2.64 -3.26
C LEU A 137 4.92 2.58 -4.74
N LEU A 138 5.75 2.01 -5.62
CA LEU A 138 5.30 1.71 -7.00
C LEU A 138 4.17 0.68 -6.97
N LEU A 139 4.33 -0.37 -6.15
CA LEU A 139 3.34 -1.42 -6.00
C LEU A 139 2.01 -0.88 -5.46
N GLN A 140 2.03 0.01 -4.45
CA GLN A 140 0.84 0.69 -3.93
C GLN A 140 0.07 1.47 -5.01
N ALA A 141 0.76 2.01 -6.03
CA ALA A 141 0.10 2.74 -7.11
C ALA A 141 -0.59 1.80 -8.11
N VAL A 142 0.06 0.70 -8.51
CA VAL A 142 -0.38 -0.14 -9.63
C VAL A 142 -1.16 -1.39 -9.20
N LEU A 143 -0.86 -1.97 -8.04
CA LEU A 143 -1.47 -3.21 -7.56
C LEU A 143 -3.00 -3.12 -7.46
N PRO A 144 -3.59 -2.05 -6.90
CA PRO A 144 -5.04 -1.94 -6.85
C PRO A 144 -5.68 -2.05 -8.24
N PHE A 145 -5.18 -1.29 -9.21
CA PHE A 145 -5.71 -1.38 -10.57
C PHE A 145 -5.54 -2.77 -11.18
N ALA A 146 -4.35 -3.37 -11.06
CA ALA A 146 -4.06 -4.69 -11.60
C ALA A 146 -5.00 -5.77 -11.02
N LEU A 147 -5.42 -5.61 -9.76
CA LEU A 147 -6.34 -6.52 -9.08
C LEU A 147 -7.80 -6.33 -9.53
N PHE A 148 -8.26 -5.09 -9.65
CA PHE A 148 -9.63 -4.75 -10.03
C PHE A 148 -9.85 -4.67 -11.55
N SER A 149 -8.81 -4.86 -12.34
CA SER A 149 -8.87 -4.87 -13.80
C SER A 149 -9.85 -5.93 -14.29
N ASN A 150 -10.79 -5.54 -15.13
CA ASN A 150 -11.74 -6.44 -15.79
C ASN A 150 -11.14 -7.24 -16.97
N GLN A 151 -9.83 -7.10 -17.22
CA GLN A 151 -9.15 -7.82 -18.29
C GLN A 151 -8.83 -9.26 -17.87
N GLN A 152 -8.91 -10.19 -18.84
CA GLN A 152 -8.56 -11.60 -18.63
C GLN A 152 -7.04 -11.85 -18.57
N ALA A 153 -6.21 -10.86 -18.90
CA ALA A 153 -4.76 -11.02 -18.90
C ALA A 153 -4.19 -10.88 -17.49
N GLU A 154 -3.16 -11.67 -17.18
CA GLU A 154 -2.35 -11.48 -15.97
C GLU A 154 -1.48 -10.21 -16.11
N TYR A 155 -1.19 -9.52 -15.03
CA TYR A 155 -0.19 -8.44 -15.01
C TYR A 155 1.12 -8.97 -14.45
N LYS A 156 2.23 -8.76 -15.18
CA LYS A 156 3.58 -8.98 -14.70
C LYS A 156 4.25 -7.63 -14.44
N LEU A 157 4.37 -7.30 -13.17
CA LEU A 157 4.93 -6.05 -12.70
C LEU A 157 6.42 -6.26 -12.38
N ILE A 158 7.30 -5.63 -13.13
CA ILE A 158 8.75 -5.65 -12.93
C ILE A 158 9.14 -4.34 -12.27
N LEU A 159 9.32 -4.33 -10.95
CA LEU A 159 9.53 -3.14 -10.15
C LEU A 159 10.99 -3.03 -9.69
N LYS A 160 11.64 -1.92 -10.02
CA LYS A 160 13.06 -1.67 -9.72
C LYS A 160 13.28 -0.41 -8.88
N GLY A 161 14.08 -0.54 -7.83
CA GLY A 161 14.33 0.55 -6.89
C GLY A 161 14.88 0.09 -5.53
N GLY A 162 14.51 0.77 -4.46
CA GLY A 162 14.80 0.36 -3.09
C GLY A 162 13.79 -0.68 -2.60
N THR A 163 14.26 -1.86 -2.19
CA THR A 163 13.42 -2.89 -1.54
C THR A 163 13.14 -2.56 -0.08
N ASN A 164 14.05 -1.79 0.54
CA ASN A 164 13.96 -1.30 1.90
C ASN A 164 14.37 0.18 1.85
N ALA A 165 13.39 1.06 1.67
CA ALA A 165 13.60 2.50 1.55
C ALA A 165 13.08 3.21 2.81
N THR A 166 13.68 4.34 3.16
CA THR A 166 13.22 5.19 4.27
C THR A 166 11.83 5.76 3.99
N MET A 167 10.98 5.88 5.02
CA MET A 167 9.62 6.43 4.92
C MET A 167 8.71 5.63 3.97
N ALA A 168 8.96 4.32 3.84
CA ALA A 168 8.13 3.40 3.10
C ALA A 168 8.18 2.02 3.78
N PRO A 169 7.10 1.23 3.72
CA PRO A 169 7.15 -0.15 4.20
C PRO A 169 8.19 -0.94 3.40
N PRO A 170 9.03 -1.77 4.05
CA PRO A 170 9.95 -2.67 3.35
C PRO A 170 9.17 -3.73 2.57
N ILE A 171 9.79 -4.33 1.55
CA ILE A 171 9.14 -5.40 0.78
C ILE A 171 8.75 -6.61 1.64
N ASP A 172 9.51 -6.88 2.70
CA ASP A 172 9.18 -7.93 3.66
C ASP A 172 7.85 -7.64 4.40
N TYR A 173 7.54 -6.38 4.67
CA TYR A 173 6.26 -6.01 5.27
C TYR A 173 5.10 -6.33 4.30
N PHE A 174 5.30 -6.07 3.01
CA PHE A 174 4.32 -6.46 1.99
C PHE A 174 4.09 -7.98 1.99
N GLU A 175 5.16 -8.77 1.95
CA GLU A 175 5.08 -10.24 1.88
C GLU A 175 4.55 -10.88 3.18
N ARG A 176 4.83 -10.28 4.34
CA ARG A 176 4.60 -10.92 5.64
C ARG A 176 3.45 -10.33 6.45
N VAL A 177 2.97 -9.14 6.12
CA VAL A 177 1.89 -8.46 6.84
C VAL A 177 0.77 -8.09 5.88
N PHE A 178 1.03 -7.19 4.93
CA PHE A 178 -0.02 -6.64 4.07
C PHE A 178 -0.69 -7.69 3.17
N LEU A 179 0.09 -8.42 2.36
CA LEU A 179 -0.48 -9.38 1.41
C LEU A 179 -1.21 -10.53 2.12
N PRO A 180 -0.65 -11.20 3.15
CA PRO A 180 -1.38 -12.22 3.87
C PRO A 180 -2.65 -11.70 4.55
N THR A 181 -2.62 -10.47 5.07
CA THR A 181 -3.81 -9.85 5.65
C THR A 181 -4.88 -9.60 4.60
N LEU A 182 -4.51 -9.01 3.46
CA LEU A 182 -5.44 -8.73 2.38
C LEU A 182 -6.07 -10.02 1.85
N LEU A 183 -5.29 -11.07 1.61
CA LEU A 183 -5.81 -12.37 1.14
C LEU A 183 -6.75 -13.01 2.16
N LYS A 184 -6.43 -12.94 3.45
CA LYS A 184 -7.24 -13.55 4.51
C LYS A 184 -8.54 -12.78 4.77
N GLN A 185 -8.48 -11.46 4.76
CA GLN A 185 -9.61 -10.59 5.08
C GLN A 185 -10.59 -10.44 3.93
N THR A 186 -10.22 -10.92 2.75
CA THR A 186 -11.02 -10.77 1.53
C THR A 186 -11.20 -12.12 0.87
N ASN A 187 -12.08 -12.22 -0.12
CA ASN A 187 -12.29 -13.42 -0.93
C ASN A 187 -11.34 -13.48 -2.13
N LEU A 188 -10.11 -12.96 -1.99
CA LEU A 188 -9.11 -13.04 -3.04
C LEU A 188 -8.59 -14.48 -3.16
N PRO A 189 -8.46 -15.03 -4.39
CA PRO A 189 -7.84 -16.34 -4.57
C PRO A 189 -6.39 -16.33 -4.08
N GLU A 190 -5.94 -17.37 -3.39
CA GLU A 190 -4.58 -17.43 -2.81
C GLU A 190 -3.46 -17.18 -3.84
N ASN A 191 -3.67 -17.61 -5.08
CA ASN A 191 -2.70 -17.45 -6.18
C ASN A 191 -2.92 -16.20 -7.04
N CYS A 192 -3.78 -15.27 -6.61
CA CYS A 192 -4.06 -14.05 -7.37
C CYS A 192 -2.88 -13.07 -7.37
N ILE A 193 -2.01 -13.11 -6.36
CA ILE A 193 -0.83 -12.25 -6.26
C ILE A 193 0.37 -13.12 -5.87
N GLN A 194 1.43 -13.05 -6.65
CA GLN A 194 2.70 -13.73 -6.39
C GLN A 194 3.83 -12.72 -6.50
N ALA A 195 4.55 -12.47 -5.40
CA ALA A 195 5.68 -11.56 -5.36
C ALA A 195 6.98 -12.34 -5.17
N ASN A 196 8.00 -11.99 -5.96
CA ASN A 196 9.33 -12.58 -5.91
C ASN A 196 10.37 -11.47 -5.83
N VAL A 197 11.13 -11.44 -4.74
CA VAL A 197 12.28 -10.53 -4.60
C VAL A 197 13.50 -11.15 -5.26
N ILE A 198 13.77 -10.75 -6.51
CA ILE A 198 14.90 -11.24 -7.31
C ILE A 198 16.22 -10.68 -6.78
N THR A 199 16.25 -9.40 -6.42
CA THR A 199 17.45 -8.74 -5.91
C THR A 199 17.09 -7.62 -4.94
N ARG A 200 17.81 -7.53 -3.81
CA ARG A 200 17.65 -6.44 -2.84
C ARG A 200 18.36 -5.18 -3.33
N GLY A 201 17.79 -4.02 -3.06
CA GLY A 201 18.35 -2.72 -3.43
C GLY A 201 18.23 -1.70 -2.31
N PHE A 202 19.31 -0.96 -2.07
CA PHE A 202 19.41 -0.03 -0.95
C PHE A 202 19.85 1.37 -1.38
N TYR A 203 19.55 2.36 -0.55
CA TYR A 203 20.04 3.73 -0.72
C TYR A 203 21.59 3.77 -0.80
N PRO A 204 22.19 4.61 -1.66
CA PRO A 204 21.55 5.59 -2.57
C PRO A 204 21.15 5.05 -3.93
N LYS A 205 21.73 3.94 -4.38
CA LYS A 205 21.62 3.46 -5.77
C LYS A 205 20.25 2.84 -6.07
N GLY A 206 19.65 2.15 -5.09
CA GLY A 206 18.48 1.30 -5.34
C GLY A 206 18.89 0.06 -6.12
N GLY A 207 18.28 -0.15 -7.29
CA GLY A 207 18.61 -1.27 -8.19
C GLY A 207 18.13 -2.65 -7.72
N GLY A 208 17.35 -2.70 -6.64
CA GLY A 208 16.61 -3.89 -6.26
C GLY A 208 15.55 -4.20 -7.31
N HIS A 209 15.16 -5.46 -7.40
CA HIS A 209 14.30 -5.99 -8.43
C HIS A 209 13.27 -6.91 -7.78
N VAL A 210 12.00 -6.54 -7.90
CA VAL A 210 10.85 -7.32 -7.43
C VAL A 210 9.93 -7.59 -8.61
N GLU A 211 9.60 -8.85 -8.82
CA GLU A 211 8.61 -9.28 -9.81
C GLU A 211 7.31 -9.61 -9.11
N VAL A 212 6.20 -8.99 -9.51
CA VAL A 212 4.87 -9.28 -8.97
C VAL A 212 3.95 -9.70 -10.10
N THR A 213 3.45 -10.93 -10.03
CA THR A 213 2.40 -11.42 -10.93
C THR A 213 1.05 -11.22 -10.25
N VAL A 214 0.13 -10.54 -10.93
CA VAL A 214 -1.24 -10.30 -10.49
C VAL A 214 -2.20 -10.95 -11.48
N ARG A 215 -3.04 -11.86 -10.98
CA ARG A 215 -4.10 -12.53 -11.74
C ARG A 215 -5.43 -11.94 -11.27
N PRO A 216 -6.01 -10.98 -12.00
CA PRO A 216 -7.25 -10.35 -11.58
C PRO A 216 -8.35 -11.41 -11.48
N PRO A 217 -9.03 -11.53 -10.34
CA PRO A 217 -10.17 -12.42 -10.21
C PRO A 217 -11.33 -11.92 -11.09
N VAL A 218 -11.86 -12.81 -11.93
CA VAL A 218 -12.94 -12.47 -12.88
C VAL A 218 -14.31 -12.88 -12.33
N TYR A 219 -14.39 -14.06 -11.72
CA TYR A 219 -15.62 -14.63 -11.19
C TYR A 219 -15.44 -15.09 -9.75
N ASN A 220 -16.53 -15.03 -8.97
CA ASN A 220 -16.61 -15.70 -7.68
C ASN A 220 -16.73 -17.21 -7.93
N ASN A 221 -15.77 -17.99 -7.43
CA ASN A 221 -15.63 -19.43 -7.66
C ASN A 221 -16.94 -20.21 -7.39
N ASP A 222 -17.76 -19.75 -6.44
CA ASP A 222 -18.94 -20.49 -5.97
C ASP A 222 -20.26 -20.09 -6.67
N SER A 223 -20.29 -19.04 -7.50
CA SER A 223 -21.56 -18.48 -7.99
C SER A 223 -21.61 -18.11 -9.47
N GLY A 224 -20.49 -18.12 -10.19
CA GLY A 224 -20.42 -17.67 -11.59
C GLY A 224 -20.74 -16.17 -11.79
N LYS A 225 -20.94 -15.42 -10.70
CA LYS A 225 -21.11 -13.97 -10.72
C LYS A 225 -19.75 -13.27 -10.84
N PRO A 226 -19.69 -12.05 -11.39
CA PRO A 226 -18.47 -11.24 -11.38
C PRO A 226 -17.88 -11.17 -9.98
N TRP A 227 -16.55 -11.30 -9.88
CA TRP A 227 -15.87 -11.23 -8.61
C TRP A 227 -16.14 -9.89 -7.92
N THR A 228 -16.30 -9.92 -6.60
CA THR A 228 -16.42 -8.73 -5.76
C THR A 228 -15.52 -8.90 -4.55
N LEU A 229 -14.79 -7.86 -4.15
CA LEU A 229 -13.96 -7.93 -2.94
C LEU A 229 -14.85 -7.99 -1.69
N SER A 230 -14.68 -8.96 -0.80
CA SER A 230 -15.41 -9.01 0.49
C SER A 230 -15.01 -7.88 1.45
N SER A 231 -15.94 -7.44 2.30
CA SER A 231 -15.66 -6.49 3.39
C SER A 231 -14.57 -7.00 4.33
N ILE A 232 -13.69 -6.09 4.76
CA ILE A 232 -12.59 -6.37 5.69
C ILE A 232 -13.11 -6.26 7.13
N GLN A 233 -12.81 -7.26 7.98
CA GLN A 233 -13.27 -7.33 9.37
C GLN A 233 -12.09 -7.58 10.32
N LEU A 234 -11.49 -6.49 10.83
CA LEU A 234 -10.42 -6.52 11.81
C LEU A 234 -10.88 -5.82 13.09
N THR A 235 -11.90 -6.39 13.72
CA THR A 235 -12.61 -5.85 14.90
C THR A 235 -12.28 -6.57 16.21
N GLU A 236 -11.56 -7.68 16.15
CA GLU A 236 -11.07 -8.41 17.30
C GLU A 236 -9.57 -8.69 17.12
N ARG A 237 -8.74 -8.28 18.08
CA ARG A 237 -7.28 -8.46 17.98
C ARG A 237 -6.88 -9.91 18.19
N GLY A 238 -7.55 -10.60 19.12
CA GLY A 238 -7.09 -11.89 19.65
C GLY A 238 -5.89 -11.75 20.58
N VAL A 239 -5.41 -12.89 21.08
CA VAL A 239 -4.25 -12.97 21.99
C VAL A 239 -2.97 -13.05 21.17
N ILE A 240 -1.92 -12.33 21.55
CA ILE A 240 -0.61 -12.42 20.89
C ILE A 240 0.00 -13.80 21.19
N THR A 241 0.30 -14.58 20.15
CA THR A 241 0.83 -15.95 20.29
C THR A 241 2.31 -16.03 19.94
N GLU A 242 2.75 -15.25 18.94
CA GLU A 242 4.10 -15.31 18.41
C GLU A 242 4.58 -13.93 17.96
N ILE A 243 5.88 -13.65 18.15
CA ILE A 243 6.59 -12.53 17.53
C ILE A 243 7.81 -13.10 16.79
N VAL A 244 7.85 -12.90 15.48
CA VAL A 244 8.97 -13.30 14.62
C VAL A 244 9.83 -12.07 14.31
N ILE A 245 11.10 -12.10 14.73
CA ILE A 245 12.09 -11.06 14.42
C ILE A 245 12.85 -11.48 13.16
N ARG A 246 12.52 -10.86 12.03
CA ARG A 246 13.20 -11.09 10.75
C ARG A 246 14.30 -10.06 10.57
N ALA A 247 15.54 -10.41 10.88
CA ALA A 247 16.69 -9.51 10.75
C ALA A 247 17.54 -9.88 9.53
N PHE A 248 18.07 -8.87 8.84
CA PHE A 248 18.89 -9.10 7.66
C PHE A 248 20.15 -8.22 7.59
N ALA A 249 21.14 -8.73 6.87
CA ALA A 249 22.28 -7.99 6.36
C ALA A 249 22.39 -8.25 4.85
N ALA A 250 22.94 -7.29 4.10
CA ALA A 250 23.00 -7.36 2.65
C ALA A 250 24.23 -6.66 2.08
N GLY A 251 24.67 -7.15 0.92
CA GLY A 251 25.78 -6.61 0.16
C GLY A 251 27.09 -6.66 0.96
N THR A 252 27.71 -5.51 1.17
CA THR A 252 29.02 -5.39 1.81
C THR A 252 29.00 -5.57 3.34
N LEU A 253 27.82 -5.69 3.96
CA LEU A 253 27.71 -5.87 5.40
C LEU A 253 27.86 -7.34 5.80
N HIS A 254 28.61 -7.62 6.85
CA HIS A 254 28.81 -8.97 7.34
C HIS A 254 27.51 -9.57 7.92
N ALA A 255 27.28 -10.88 7.72
CA ALA A 255 26.07 -11.58 8.17
C ALA A 255 25.80 -11.47 9.69
N SER A 256 26.85 -11.28 10.51
CA SER A 256 26.71 -11.08 11.95
C SER A 256 25.93 -9.81 12.34
N VAL A 257 25.79 -8.84 11.43
CA VAL A 257 24.98 -7.63 11.65
C VAL A 257 23.51 -7.99 11.88
N ALA A 258 22.97 -8.95 11.11
CA ALA A 258 21.60 -9.43 11.29
C ALA A 258 21.41 -10.06 12.69
N LYS A 259 22.38 -10.87 13.13
CA LYS A 259 22.37 -11.49 14.46
C LYS A 259 22.36 -10.45 15.58
N ARG A 260 23.19 -9.40 15.47
CA ARG A 260 23.23 -8.30 16.46
C ARG A 260 21.88 -7.59 16.58
N LEU A 261 21.27 -7.23 15.44
CA LEU A 261 19.94 -6.61 15.41
C LEU A 261 18.89 -7.51 16.10
N ALA A 262 18.86 -8.79 15.74
CA ALA A 262 17.91 -9.75 16.31
C ALA A 262 18.11 -9.95 17.81
N THR A 263 19.36 -10.01 18.29
CA THR A 263 19.66 -10.14 19.73
C THR A 263 19.13 -8.94 20.50
N VAL A 264 19.38 -7.71 20.03
CA VAL A 264 18.88 -6.50 20.70
C VAL A 264 17.36 -6.49 20.78
N ALA A 265 16.68 -6.75 19.66
CA ALA A 265 15.22 -6.79 19.61
C ALA A 265 14.64 -7.89 20.51
N LYS A 266 15.22 -9.09 20.46
CA LYS A 266 14.78 -10.24 21.25
C LYS A 266 14.90 -9.97 22.74
N THR A 267 16.06 -9.51 23.21
CA THR A 267 16.28 -9.19 24.63
C THR A 267 15.32 -8.10 25.11
N GLN A 268 15.06 -7.07 24.31
CA GLN A 268 14.13 -6.01 24.69
C GLN A 268 12.68 -6.52 24.78
N LEU A 269 12.24 -7.38 23.87
CA LEU A 269 10.92 -8.01 23.94
C LEU A 269 10.81 -8.95 25.15
N GLU A 270 11.79 -9.83 25.36
CA GLU A 270 11.81 -10.76 26.49
C GLU A 270 11.72 -10.01 27.82
N ASN A 271 12.46 -8.91 27.97
CA ASN A 271 12.40 -8.08 29.17
C ASN A 271 11.03 -7.38 29.34
N ASN A 272 10.39 -6.92 28.25
CA ASN A 272 9.10 -6.25 28.33
C ASN A 272 7.93 -7.20 28.62
N PHE A 273 8.06 -8.48 28.27
CA PHE A 273 7.02 -9.49 28.47
C PHE A 273 7.37 -10.53 29.54
N ALA A 274 8.46 -10.34 30.29
CA ALA A 274 8.93 -11.28 31.31
C ALA A 274 7.90 -11.53 32.43
N THR A 275 7.13 -10.51 32.79
CA THR A 275 6.09 -10.56 33.82
C THR A 275 4.70 -10.82 33.26
N SER A 276 4.55 -10.96 31.94
CA SER A 276 3.24 -11.17 31.33
C SER A 276 2.74 -12.58 31.62
N ASN A 277 1.46 -12.68 32.02
CA ASN A 277 0.77 -13.97 32.16
C ASN A 277 0.54 -14.67 30.80
N THR A 278 0.73 -13.97 29.68
CA THR A 278 0.59 -14.54 28.34
C THR A 278 1.91 -15.09 27.85
N LYS A 279 1.95 -16.39 27.53
CA LYS A 279 3.12 -17.02 26.91
C LYS A 279 3.22 -16.62 25.44
N ILE A 280 4.12 -15.69 25.14
CA ILE A 280 4.43 -15.26 23.77
C ILE A 280 5.69 -15.99 23.29
N ILE A 281 5.63 -16.63 22.12
CA ILE A 281 6.80 -17.25 21.48
C ILE A 281 7.58 -16.17 20.73
N ILE A 282 8.85 -15.95 21.10
CA ILE A 282 9.72 -15.00 20.40
C ILE A 282 10.78 -15.76 19.61
N SER A 283 10.71 -15.70 18.27
CA SER A 283 11.61 -16.39 17.36
C SER A 283 12.41 -15.41 16.49
N THR A 284 13.53 -15.87 15.93
CA THR A 284 14.40 -15.06 15.07
C THR A 284 14.62 -15.76 13.74
N ASP A 285 14.44 -15.03 12.65
CA ASP A 285 14.77 -15.44 11.28
C ASP A 285 15.89 -14.52 10.78
N LEU A 286 17.05 -15.10 10.46
CA LEU A 286 18.24 -14.37 10.05
C LEU A 286 18.49 -14.58 8.56
N SER A 287 18.53 -13.49 7.80
CA SER A 287 18.80 -13.52 6.36
C SER A 287 20.07 -12.78 5.98
N TYR A 288 20.79 -13.30 4.99
CA TYR A 288 21.93 -12.63 4.38
C TYR A 288 21.78 -12.59 2.86
N TYR A 289 21.88 -11.39 2.27
CA TYR A 289 21.69 -11.16 0.83
C TYR A 289 23.01 -10.70 0.19
N PRO A 290 23.91 -11.61 -0.21
CA PRO A 290 25.24 -11.24 -0.74
C PRO A 290 25.16 -10.53 -2.09
N ASN A 291 24.17 -10.87 -2.93
CA ASN A 291 24.00 -10.36 -4.28
C ASN A 291 23.17 -9.07 -4.35
N ALA A 292 23.06 -8.33 -3.25
CA ALA A 292 22.29 -7.09 -3.22
C ALA A 292 23.00 -5.94 -3.94
N VAL A 293 22.22 -4.99 -4.47
CA VAL A 293 22.74 -3.72 -4.99
C VAL A 293 22.91 -2.74 -3.82
N GLY A 294 24.16 -2.48 -3.46
CA GLY A 294 24.52 -1.70 -2.28
C GLY A 294 24.51 -2.51 -0.98
N GLY A 295 24.89 -1.87 0.12
CA GLY A 295 24.87 -2.48 1.46
C GLY A 295 23.68 -2.00 2.26
N GLY A 296 23.05 -2.89 3.03
CA GLY A 296 21.89 -2.57 3.86
C GLY A 296 21.66 -3.60 4.95
N CYS A 297 21.06 -3.16 6.04
CA CYS A 297 20.62 -4.03 7.13
C CYS A 297 19.32 -3.50 7.72
N GLY A 298 18.64 -4.33 8.50
CA GLY A 298 17.40 -3.94 9.14
C GLY A 298 16.70 -5.14 9.75
N LEU A 299 15.51 -4.88 10.28
CA LEU A 299 14.64 -5.92 10.80
C LEU A 299 13.16 -5.58 10.53
N LEU A 300 12.36 -6.63 10.42
CA LEU A 300 10.90 -6.60 10.50
C LEU A 300 10.50 -7.47 11.69
N LEU A 301 9.78 -6.90 12.65
CA LEU A 301 9.08 -7.67 13.67
C LEU A 301 7.67 -7.92 13.16
N VAL A 302 7.22 -9.17 13.23
CA VAL A 302 5.83 -9.55 12.92
C VAL A 302 5.22 -10.25 14.12
N ALA A 303 4.20 -9.64 14.71
CA ALA A 303 3.40 -10.28 15.74
C ALA A 303 2.19 -10.96 15.11
N LYS A 304 1.92 -12.18 15.57
CA LYS A 304 0.79 -13.00 15.16
C LYS A 304 -0.13 -13.23 16.35
N THR A 305 -1.44 -13.12 16.10
CA THR A 305 -2.46 -13.32 17.12
C THR A 305 -3.16 -14.69 16.96
N SER A 306 -3.92 -15.10 17.97
CA SER A 306 -4.65 -16.38 18.01
C SER A 306 -5.69 -16.51 16.89
N ASN A 307 -6.33 -15.41 16.51
CA ASN A 307 -7.23 -15.36 15.36
C ASN A 307 -6.50 -15.12 14.04
N GLY A 308 -5.16 -15.03 14.06
CA GLY A 308 -4.27 -14.93 12.91
C GLY A 308 -4.16 -13.53 12.30
N ASN A 309 -4.42 -12.46 13.05
CA ASN A 309 -4.06 -11.11 12.63
C ASN A 309 -2.54 -10.95 12.68
N LEU A 310 -2.04 -10.02 11.86
CA LEU A 310 -0.62 -9.76 11.70
C LEU A 310 -0.36 -8.27 11.90
N LEU A 311 0.59 -7.96 12.78
CA LEU A 311 1.02 -6.60 13.10
C LEU A 311 2.51 -6.49 12.82
N GLY A 312 2.93 -5.44 12.14
CA GLY A 312 4.32 -5.23 11.74
C GLY A 312 4.93 -3.95 12.30
N ALA A 313 6.20 -4.03 12.68
CA ALA A 313 7.06 -2.87 12.92
C ALA A 313 8.43 -3.13 12.28
N SER A 314 9.09 -2.10 11.77
CA SER A 314 10.34 -2.31 11.02
C SER A 314 11.37 -1.22 11.25
N GLY A 315 12.64 -1.62 11.22
CA GLY A 315 13.79 -0.71 11.32
C GLY A 315 14.74 -0.95 10.16
N ILE A 316 15.20 0.12 9.51
CA ILE A 316 16.20 0.07 8.44
C ILE A 316 17.47 0.77 8.93
N GLY A 317 18.59 0.05 8.89
CA GLY A 317 19.88 0.58 9.29
C GLY A 317 20.32 1.74 8.40
N SER A 318 20.93 2.73 9.02
CA SER A 318 21.44 3.93 8.36
C SER A 318 22.85 4.24 8.87
N PRO A 319 23.77 4.75 8.03
CA PRO A 319 25.10 5.18 8.49
C PRO A 319 25.07 6.24 9.59
N LYS A 320 23.93 6.93 9.76
CA LYS A 320 23.77 8.03 10.73
C LYS A 320 23.24 7.59 12.10
N VAL A 321 22.76 6.35 12.21
CA VAL A 321 22.08 5.84 13.42
C VAL A 321 22.82 4.58 13.87
N PRO A 322 23.18 4.47 15.16
CA PRO A 322 23.75 3.24 15.69
C PRO A 322 22.85 2.04 15.38
N LEU A 323 23.47 0.91 15.04
CA LEU A 323 22.76 -0.31 14.64
C LEU A 323 21.76 -0.76 15.72
N GLU A 324 22.20 -0.76 16.96
CA GLU A 324 21.41 -1.15 18.12
C GLU A 324 20.21 -0.21 18.34
N ASP A 325 20.35 1.08 18.01
CA ASP A 325 19.24 2.04 18.14
C ASP A 325 18.17 1.81 17.08
N THR A 326 18.54 1.39 15.87
CA THR A 326 17.56 0.94 14.87
C THR A 326 16.74 -0.23 15.38
N ALA A 327 17.38 -1.23 16.01
CA ALA A 327 16.67 -2.34 16.63
C ALA A 327 15.79 -1.89 17.80
N ARG A 328 16.31 -1.03 18.69
CA ARG A 328 15.55 -0.52 19.84
C ARG A 328 14.31 0.27 19.45
N GLN A 329 14.42 1.13 18.44
CA GLN A 329 13.30 1.94 17.94
C GLN A 329 12.21 1.06 17.33
N ALA A 330 12.56 0.15 16.42
CA ALA A 330 11.58 -0.76 15.82
C ALA A 330 10.93 -1.69 16.86
N THR A 331 11.69 -2.11 17.88
CA THR A 331 11.16 -2.94 18.97
C THR A 331 10.24 -2.15 19.89
N ALA A 332 10.56 -0.90 20.18
CA ALA A 332 9.70 -0.01 20.96
C ALA A 332 8.37 0.23 20.23
N GLU A 333 8.41 0.51 18.92
CA GLU A 333 7.22 0.65 18.08
C GLU A 333 6.36 -0.62 18.11
N MET A 334 6.97 -1.81 17.98
CA MET A 334 6.24 -3.08 18.14
C MET A 334 5.58 -3.20 19.51
N ILE A 335 6.29 -2.88 20.59
CA ILE A 335 5.74 -2.95 21.95
C ILE A 335 4.55 -2.01 22.12
N ASP A 336 4.64 -0.79 21.58
CA ASP A 336 3.56 0.20 21.64
C ASP A 336 2.33 -0.28 20.84
N ILE A 337 2.54 -0.84 19.64
CA ILE A 337 1.47 -1.48 18.84
C ILE A 337 0.80 -2.61 19.64
N LEU A 338 1.57 -3.48 20.29
CA LEU A 338 1.03 -4.60 21.05
C LEU A 338 0.23 -4.14 22.27
N ARG A 339 0.70 -3.11 22.99
CA ARG A 339 0.02 -2.52 24.14
C ARG A 339 -1.26 -1.79 23.76
N SER A 340 -1.35 -1.24 22.54
CA SER A 340 -2.49 -0.42 22.12
C SER A 340 -3.83 -1.15 22.02
N GLY A 341 -3.85 -2.47 21.88
CA GLY A 341 -5.11 -3.17 21.60
C GLY A 341 -5.54 -3.17 20.14
N ALA A 342 -4.81 -2.50 19.24
CA ALA A 342 -5.17 -2.37 17.83
C ALA A 342 -5.14 -3.72 17.09
N CYS A 343 -6.00 -3.84 16.07
CA CYS A 343 -6.03 -4.97 15.15
C CYS A 343 -5.14 -4.75 13.91
N VAL A 344 -4.75 -3.50 13.66
CA VAL A 344 -3.89 -3.09 12.55
C VAL A 344 -2.82 -2.11 13.03
N ASP A 345 -1.63 -2.18 12.45
CA ASP A 345 -0.55 -1.22 12.68
C ASP A 345 -0.68 0.03 11.78
N ASP A 346 0.21 0.99 11.96
CA ASP A 346 0.20 2.29 11.29
C ASP A 346 0.28 2.23 9.76
N TYR A 347 1.03 1.27 9.20
CA TYR A 347 1.09 1.10 7.76
C TYR A 347 -0.15 0.39 7.23
N LEU A 348 -0.65 -0.60 7.96
CA LEU A 348 -1.79 -1.40 7.53
C LEU A 348 -3.07 -0.57 7.50
N GLN A 349 -3.29 0.28 8.51
CA GLN A 349 -4.51 1.11 8.58
C GLN A 349 -4.71 1.96 7.33
N ASP A 350 -3.66 2.60 6.81
CA ASP A 350 -3.78 3.47 5.64
C ASP A 350 -3.87 2.68 4.33
N GLN A 351 -3.18 1.54 4.25
CA GLN A 351 -3.16 0.69 3.07
C GLN A 351 -4.50 -0.01 2.82
N LEU A 352 -5.24 -0.34 3.88
CA LEU A 352 -6.54 -1.01 3.77
C LEU A 352 -7.65 -0.07 3.33
N VAL A 353 -7.58 1.25 3.57
CA VAL A 353 -8.64 2.21 3.22
C VAL A 353 -9.06 2.11 1.76
N LEU A 354 -8.09 1.93 0.85
CA LEU A 354 -8.37 1.78 -0.58
C LEU A 354 -9.32 0.61 -0.83
N TYR A 355 -9.01 -0.54 -0.24
CA TYR A 355 -9.75 -1.77 -0.40
C TYR A 355 -11.10 -1.71 0.33
N MET A 356 -11.14 -1.12 1.54
CA MET A 356 -12.38 -0.91 2.29
C MET A 356 -13.42 -0.10 1.49
N ALA A 357 -12.98 0.94 0.77
CA ALA A 357 -13.87 1.77 -0.05
C ALA A 357 -14.45 1.03 -1.29
N LEU A 358 -13.75 -0.01 -1.77
CA LEU A 358 -14.10 -0.79 -2.96
C LEU A 358 -14.77 -2.13 -2.61
N ALA A 359 -14.65 -2.60 -1.38
CA ALA A 359 -15.18 -3.87 -0.90
C ALA A 359 -16.72 -3.90 -0.92
N GLN A 360 -17.34 -5.07 -0.95
CA GLN A 360 -18.77 -5.24 -0.83
C GLN A 360 -19.14 -5.41 0.65
N GLY A 361 -20.10 -4.60 1.11
CA GLY A 361 -20.56 -4.60 2.50
C GLY A 361 -19.89 -3.50 3.32
N THR A 362 -20.01 -3.58 4.64
CA THR A 362 -19.39 -2.64 5.57
C THR A 362 -18.05 -3.19 6.01
N SER A 363 -16.95 -2.45 5.81
CA SER A 363 -15.63 -2.86 6.31
C SER A 363 -15.32 -2.16 7.63
N GLU A 364 -14.74 -2.86 8.59
CA GLU A 364 -14.40 -2.32 9.91
C GLU A 364 -13.01 -2.75 10.35
N VAL A 365 -12.22 -1.78 10.83
CA VAL A 365 -10.89 -2.03 11.42
C VAL A 365 -10.74 -1.27 12.74
N ILE A 366 -10.14 -1.92 13.74
CA ILE A 366 -9.75 -1.26 15.01
C ILE A 366 -8.28 -0.87 14.94
N THR A 367 -8.05 0.42 15.08
CA THR A 367 -6.73 1.08 15.14
C THR A 367 -6.49 1.61 16.56
N ASP A 368 -5.24 1.93 16.87
CA ASP A 368 -4.92 2.78 18.03
C ASP A 368 -5.38 4.22 17.74
N GLY A 369 -4.46 5.10 17.33
CA GLY A 369 -4.76 6.38 16.72
C GLY A 369 -4.93 6.27 15.20
N VAL A 370 -5.80 7.11 14.64
CA VAL A 370 -5.90 7.27 13.18
C VAL A 370 -4.82 8.24 12.70
N THR A 371 -3.84 7.71 11.95
CA THR A 371 -2.71 8.50 11.44
C THR A 371 -3.18 9.54 10.42
N LEU A 372 -2.32 10.54 10.16
CA LEU A 372 -2.58 11.54 9.12
C LEU A 372 -2.68 10.91 7.73
N HIS A 373 -1.92 9.85 7.46
CA HIS A 373 -2.00 9.07 6.21
C HIS A 373 -3.38 8.43 6.06
N THR A 374 -3.87 7.75 7.11
CA THR A 374 -5.21 7.13 7.09
C THR A 374 -6.31 8.17 6.91
N ARG A 375 -6.25 9.32 7.61
CA ARG A 375 -7.22 10.42 7.43
C ARG A 375 -7.22 10.96 6.00
N THR A 376 -6.04 11.09 5.39
CA THR A 376 -5.89 11.56 4.01
C THR A 376 -6.45 10.54 3.03
N ALA A 377 -6.18 9.25 3.25
CA ALA A 377 -6.73 8.17 2.44
C ALA A 377 -8.25 8.09 2.53
N ILE A 378 -8.83 8.24 3.73
CA ILE A 378 -10.28 8.28 3.97
C ILE A 378 -10.91 9.42 3.18
N TRP A 379 -10.42 10.64 3.38
CA TRP A 379 -10.94 11.81 2.68
C TRP A 379 -10.92 11.61 1.16
N LEU A 380 -9.82 11.10 0.64
CA LEU A 380 -9.65 10.88 -0.80
C LEU A 380 -10.62 9.81 -1.33
N ALA A 381 -10.83 8.74 -0.55
CA ALA A 381 -11.82 7.72 -0.87
C ALA A 381 -13.20 8.34 -1.04
N GLU A 382 -13.65 9.15 -0.08
CA GLU A 382 -14.94 9.84 -0.12
C GLU A 382 -15.06 10.84 -1.28
N GLN A 383 -13.95 11.46 -1.71
CA GLN A 383 -13.95 12.35 -2.88
C GLN A 383 -14.17 11.61 -4.21
N LEU A 384 -13.57 10.42 -4.36
CA LEU A 384 -13.50 9.72 -5.65
C LEU A 384 -14.58 8.63 -5.80
N CYS A 385 -14.79 7.85 -4.75
CA CYS A 385 -15.74 6.75 -4.69
C CYS A 385 -17.13 7.28 -4.37
N LYS A 386 -18.01 7.46 -5.37
CA LYS A 386 -19.38 7.92 -5.08
C LYS A 386 -20.09 6.92 -4.15
N GLY A 387 -20.65 7.39 -3.06
CA GLY A 387 -21.36 6.56 -2.08
C GLY A 387 -20.49 6.16 -0.88
N ALA A 388 -19.18 5.98 -1.06
CA ALA A 388 -18.32 5.55 0.04
C ALA A 388 -18.30 6.60 1.15
N ARG A 389 -18.58 6.16 2.38
CA ARG A 389 -18.48 6.99 3.58
C ARG A 389 -17.64 6.29 4.63
N PHE A 390 -16.87 7.07 5.37
CA PHE A 390 -16.07 6.58 6.47
C PHE A 390 -16.47 7.26 7.78
N GLU A 391 -16.62 6.45 8.82
CA GLU A 391 -16.84 6.92 10.17
C GLU A 391 -15.67 6.51 11.05
N VAL A 392 -15.22 7.44 11.90
CA VAL A 392 -14.18 7.18 12.90
C VAL A 392 -14.78 7.37 14.27
N THR A 393 -15.08 6.26 14.96
CA THR A 393 -15.66 6.29 16.30
C THR A 393 -14.60 6.00 17.36
N LYS A 394 -14.71 6.69 18.50
CA LYS A 394 -13.92 6.37 19.70
C LYS A 394 -14.52 5.12 20.33
N LEU A 395 -13.69 4.15 20.68
CA LEU A 395 -14.12 3.03 21.53
C LEU A 395 -13.87 3.42 22.98
N ASP A 396 -14.88 3.23 23.82
CA ASP A 396 -14.78 3.46 25.27
C ASP A 396 -13.89 2.41 25.95
N GLU A 397 -13.38 2.73 27.14
CA GLU A 397 -12.37 1.96 27.87
C GLU A 397 -12.81 0.51 28.21
N ASP A 398 -14.11 0.23 28.23
CA ASP A 398 -14.67 -1.12 28.48
C ASP A 398 -14.38 -2.14 27.37
N PHE A 399 -13.81 -1.73 26.23
CA PHE A 399 -13.40 -2.64 25.14
C PHE A 399 -12.20 -3.54 25.52
N ASP A 400 -11.45 -3.19 26.57
CA ASP A 400 -10.30 -3.98 27.03
C ASP A 400 -10.69 -5.19 27.91
N ASN A 401 -11.85 -5.14 28.57
CA ASN A 401 -12.33 -6.20 29.45
C ASN A 401 -12.78 -7.47 28.69
N VAL A 402 -13.09 -7.37 27.40
CA VAL A 402 -13.45 -8.53 26.56
C VAL A 402 -12.20 -9.24 25.99
N ASN A 403 -11.01 -8.61 26.05
CA ASN A 403 -9.78 -9.10 25.42
C ASN A 403 -8.67 -9.52 26.40
N GLY A 404 -8.94 -9.54 27.72
CA GLY A 404 -8.10 -10.21 28.71
C GLY A 404 -6.70 -9.63 28.95
N GLN A 405 -6.51 -8.32 28.79
CA GLN A 405 -5.26 -7.63 29.14
C GLN A 405 -5.51 -6.51 30.14
N SER A 406 -5.48 -6.83 31.43
CA SER A 406 -5.17 -5.87 32.48
C SER A 406 -3.69 -6.08 32.81
N ASP A 407 -2.82 -5.14 32.46
CA ASP A 407 -1.66 -4.74 33.26
C ASP A 407 -0.92 -3.56 32.57
N ASP A 408 -0.58 -2.57 33.40
CA ASP A 408 0.15 -1.32 33.16
C ASP A 408 -0.56 -0.16 32.44
N ALA A 409 -1.26 0.64 33.26
CA ALA A 409 -1.84 1.93 32.90
C ALA A 409 -0.77 2.99 32.59
N LYS A 410 -0.47 3.17 31.30
CA LYS A 410 -0.27 4.52 30.74
C LYS A 410 -1.63 5.01 30.24
N GLU A 411 -1.89 6.32 30.29
CA GLU A 411 -3.01 6.94 29.56
C GLU A 411 -2.95 6.46 28.10
N SER A 412 -3.76 5.45 27.77
CA SER A 412 -3.78 4.87 26.44
C SER A 412 -4.55 5.84 25.56
N VAL A 413 -4.00 6.14 24.38
CA VAL A 413 -4.76 6.84 23.36
C VAL A 413 -6.00 5.98 23.09
N PRO A 414 -7.20 6.56 23.12
CA PRO A 414 -8.39 5.76 23.01
C PRO A 414 -8.49 5.20 21.59
N LYS A 415 -8.54 3.87 21.51
CA LYS A 415 -8.73 3.10 20.27
C LYS A 415 -9.82 3.70 19.41
N LYS A 416 -9.60 3.62 18.10
CA LYS A 416 -10.54 4.12 17.09
C LYS A 416 -11.00 2.98 16.20
N ARG A 417 -12.31 2.88 16.03
CA ARG A 417 -12.91 2.06 14.98
C ARG A 417 -13.05 2.92 13.73
N VAL A 418 -12.51 2.41 12.62
CA VAL A 418 -12.70 2.99 11.29
C VAL A 418 -13.66 2.09 10.53
N THR A 419 -14.84 2.63 10.21
CA THR A 419 -15.92 1.91 9.55
C THR A 419 -16.16 2.52 8.18
N ALA A 420 -16.08 1.72 7.11
CA ALA A 420 -16.44 2.11 5.75
C ALA A 420 -17.83 1.57 5.42
N THR A 421 -18.78 2.46 5.13
CA THR A 421 -20.15 2.14 4.72
C THR A 421 -20.39 2.51 3.25
N GLU A 422 -21.42 1.90 2.65
CA GLU A 422 -21.93 2.25 1.31
C GLU A 422 -20.87 2.34 0.20
N THR A 423 -20.30 1.22 -0.22
CA THR A 423 -19.09 1.22 -1.06
C THR A 423 -19.31 1.54 -2.54
N ALA A 424 -18.24 1.94 -3.26
CA ALA A 424 -18.30 2.29 -4.70
C ALA A 424 -18.45 1.09 -5.65
N ARG A 425 -18.94 -0.06 -5.15
CA ARG A 425 -19.13 -1.30 -5.89
C ARG A 425 -19.80 -1.11 -7.26
N SER A 426 -20.88 -0.34 -7.32
CA SER A 426 -21.64 -0.13 -8.56
C SER A 426 -20.80 0.52 -9.66
N GLN A 427 -19.71 1.23 -9.32
CA GLN A 427 -18.83 1.93 -10.27
C GLN A 427 -17.65 1.09 -10.76
N VAL A 428 -17.31 -0.01 -10.09
CA VAL A 428 -16.16 -0.85 -10.46
C VAL A 428 -16.54 -1.88 -11.54
N TYR A 429 -17.79 -2.35 -11.53
CA TYR A 429 -18.25 -3.48 -12.35
C TYR A 429 -19.37 -3.12 -13.35
N THR A 430 -19.64 -1.82 -13.55
CA THR A 430 -20.48 -1.32 -14.65
C THR A 430 -19.59 -0.72 -15.73
#